data_AF-A0A932RAH5-F1
#
_entry.id   AF-A0A932RAH5-F1
#
_cell.length_a   1.000
_cell.length_b   1.000
_cell.length_c   1.000
_cell.angle_alpha   90.00
_cell.angle_beta   90.00
_cell.angle_gamma   90.00
#
_symmetry.space_group_name_H-M   'P 1'
#
loop_
_entity.id
_entity.type
_entity.pdbx_description
1 polymer ?
#
loop_
_entity_poly.entity_id
_entity_poly.type
_entity_poly.pdbx_seq_one_letter_code
_entity_poly.pdbx_strand_id
1 'polypeptide(L)' 'MKRSAKLTSKGRITIPLEIRKALGVGPGDRLIFENVAGTIRVRALVRSSPFAQYRGIGNPKMPSGRTAIVAWLRRLRNQ' A
#
# COMPACT_ATOMS: atom_id res chain seq x y z
N MET A 1 7.10 -0.26 18.84
CA MET A 1 7.74 1.04 19.10
C MET A 1 6.72 2.00 19.69
N LYS A 2 7.08 2.76 20.73
CA LYS A 2 6.22 3.77 21.36
C LYS A 2 6.89 5.14 21.20
N ARG A 3 6.17 6.12 20.62
CA ARG A 3 6.64 7.49 20.43
C ARG A 3 5.51 8.45 20.80
N SER A 4 5.86 9.55 21.43
CA SER A 4 4.93 10.66 21.71
C SER A 4 5.14 11.78 20.69
N ALA A 5 4.08 12.53 20.43
CA ALA A 5 4.12 13.72 19.60
C ALA A 5 3.40 14.86 20.33
N LYS A 6 3.91 16.09 20.17
CA LYS A 6 3.31 17.27 20.79
C LYS A 6 2.11 17.74 19.99
N LEU A 7 1.00 18.03 20.69
CA LEU A 7 -0.13 18.74 20.11
C LEU A 7 0.22 20.23 20.00
N THR A 8 0.14 20.77 18.79
CA THR A 8 0.34 22.20 18.55
C THR A 8 -0.90 22.99 18.96
N SER A 9 -0.76 24.31 19.15
CA SER A 9 -1.86 25.21 19.51
C SER A 9 -3.05 25.17 18.54
N LYS A 10 -2.82 24.79 17.28
CA LYS A 10 -3.85 24.65 16.25
C LYS A 10 -4.47 23.25 16.20
N GLY A 11 -4.25 22.42 17.21
CA GLY A 11 -4.78 21.05 17.25
C GLY A 11 -4.11 20.08 16.27
N ARG A 12 -2.94 20.42 15.71
CA ARG A 12 -2.21 19.54 14.79
C ARG A 12 -1.21 18.69 15.55
N ILE A 13 -1.12 17.42 15.20
CA ILE A 13 -0.09 16.49 15.68
C ILE A 13 0.88 16.21 14.54
N THR A 14 2.17 16.37 14.81
CA THR A 14 3.21 16.01 13.84
C THR A 14 3.54 14.53 13.98
N ILE A 15 3.46 13.78 12.89
CA ILE A 15 3.80 12.35 12.88
C ILE A 15 5.33 12.23 12.75
N PRO A 16 6.03 11.63 13.74
CA PRO A 16 7.48 11.41 13.67
C PRO A 16 7.88 10.58 12.45
N LEU A 17 9.11 10.80 11.96
CA LEU A 17 9.61 10.17 10.73
C LEU A 17 9.47 8.64 10.72
N GLU A 18 9.80 7.99 11.84
CA GLU A 18 9.70 6.54 11.99
C GLU A 18 8.27 6.02 11.81
N ILE A 19 7.28 6.72 12.40
CA ILE A 19 5.88 6.34 12.27
C ILE A 19 5.40 6.59 10.84
N ARG A 20 5.80 7.68 10.18
CA ARG A 20 5.45 7.92 8.77
C ARG A 20 5.94 6.81 7.86
N LYS A 21 7.19 6.37 8.05
CA LYS A 21 7.78 5.25 7.31
C LYS A 21 7.03 3.95 7.57
N ALA A 22 6.70 3.67 8.84
CA ALA A 22 5.93 2.47 9.20
C ALA A 22 4.50 2.47 8.63
N LEU A 23 3.86 3.63 8.54
CA LEU A 23 2.54 3.80 7.94
C LEU A 23 2.59 3.87 6.40
N GLY A 24 3.77 4.09 5.80
CA GLY A 24 3.94 4.25 4.37
C GLY A 24 3.27 5.51 3.81
N VAL A 25 3.21 6.59 4.59
CA VAL A 25 2.51 7.83 4.22
C VAL A 25 3.45 9.00 3.96
N GLY A 26 3.10 9.81 2.97
CA GLY A 26 3.77 11.05 2.57
C GLY A 26 2.85 12.28 2.63
N PRO A 27 3.36 13.46 2.24
CA PRO A 27 2.55 14.66 2.11
C PRO A 27 1.39 14.45 1.12
N GLY A 28 0.18 14.85 1.51
CA GLY A 28 -1.03 14.69 0.69
C GLY A 28 -1.81 13.39 0.93
N ASP A 29 -1.20 12.42 1.61
CA ASP A 29 -1.91 11.21 2.01
C ASP A 29 -2.90 11.48 3.14
N ARG A 30 -3.99 10.71 3.13
CA ARG A 30 -5.03 10.79 4.16
C ARG A 30 -4.83 9.69 5.18
N LEU A 31 -5.19 9.99 6.42
CA LEU A 31 -5.22 9.04 7.52
C LEU A 31 -6.66 8.87 7.98
N ILE A 32 -7.01 7.65 8.35
CA ILE A 32 -8.27 7.35 9.03
C ILE A 32 -7.96 7.23 10.52
N PHE A 33 -8.81 7.86 11.33
CA PHE A 33 -8.80 7.77 12.78
C PHE A 33 -10.03 6.98 13.21
N GLU A 34 -9.82 5.84 13.84
CA GLU A 34 -10.88 4.97 14.37
C GLU A 34 -10.81 4.95 15.88
N ASN A 35 -11.94 5.14 16.56
CA ASN A 35 -12.02 4.90 18.00
C ASN A 35 -12.33 3.42 18.24
N VAL A 36 -11.41 2.73 18.90
CA VAL A 36 -11.57 1.33 19.28
C VAL A 36 -11.32 1.22 20.77
N ALA A 37 -12.40 0.97 21.54
CA ALA A 37 -12.36 0.77 22.98
C ALA A 37 -11.59 1.89 23.74
N GLY A 38 -11.85 3.15 23.37
CA GLY A 38 -11.20 4.32 23.99
C GLY A 38 -9.78 4.60 23.49
N THR A 39 -9.27 3.80 22.56
CA THR A 39 -7.99 4.06 21.88
C THR A 39 -8.24 4.57 20.47
N ILE A 40 -7.59 5.67 20.09
CA ILE A 40 -7.59 6.13 18.70
C ILE A 40 -6.54 5.33 17.92
N ARG A 41 -6.99 4.52 16.96
CA ARG A 41 -6.15 3.86 15.97
C ARG A 41 -6.04 4.72 14.73
N VAL A 42 -4.82 4.85 14.23
CA VAL A 42 -4.53 5.60 13.01
C VAL A 42 -4.05 4.64 11.95
N ARG A 43 -4.66 4.70 10.77
CA ARG A 43 -4.30 3.88 9.61
C ARG A 43 -4.15 4.74 8.36
N ALA A 44 -3.23 4.36 7.50
CA ALA A 44 -3.12 4.98 6.18
C ALA A 44 -4.37 4.71 5.36
N LEU A 45 -4.95 5.76 4.76
CA LEU A 45 -5.96 5.58 3.73
C LEU A 45 -5.22 5.22 2.43
N VAL A 46 -4.98 3.92 2.25
CA VAL A 46 -4.47 3.42 0.98
C VAL A 46 -5.58 3.59 -0.05
N ARG A 47 -5.45 4.59 -0.93
CA ARG A 47 -6.26 4.62 -2.14
C ARG A 47 -5.93 3.36 -2.95
N SER A 48 -6.94 2.75 -3.58
CA SER A 48 -6.70 1.71 -4.58
C SER A 48 -5.59 2.17 -5.52
N SER A 49 -4.58 1.32 -5.76
CA SER A 49 -3.48 1.66 -6.66
C SER A 49 -4.05 2.26 -7.95
N PRO A 50 -3.50 3.37 -8.47
CA PRO A 50 -3.88 3.87 -9.80
C PRO A 50 -3.75 2.79 -10.88
N PHE A 51 -2.89 1.78 -10.62
CA PHE A 51 -2.68 0.62 -11.46
C PHE A 51 -3.57 -0.59 -11.15
N ALA A 52 -4.46 -0.49 -10.16
CA ALA A 52 -5.39 -1.56 -9.83
C ALA A 52 -6.31 -1.88 -11.02
N GLN A 53 -6.76 -0.86 -11.76
CA GLN A 53 -7.56 -1.03 -12.97
C GLN A 53 -6.79 -1.73 -14.10
N TYR A 54 -5.46 -1.60 -14.14
CA TYR A 54 -4.61 -2.24 -15.15
C TYR A 54 -4.13 -3.63 -14.72
N ARG A 55 -4.50 -4.11 -13.53
CA ARG A 55 -4.09 -5.43 -13.05
C ARG A 55 -4.66 -6.52 -13.97
N GLY A 56 -3.78 -7.28 -14.60
CA GLY A 56 -4.15 -8.36 -15.52
C GLY A 56 -4.30 -7.91 -16.98
N ILE A 57 -4.17 -6.61 -17.28
CA ILE A 57 -4.09 -6.13 -18.66
C ILE A 57 -2.76 -6.60 -19.25
N GLY A 58 -2.83 -7.28 -20.40
CA GLY A 58 -1.67 -7.93 -21.01
C GLY A 58 -1.31 -9.29 -20.42
N ASN A 59 -2.16 -9.89 -19.58
CA ASN A 59 -2.01 -11.30 -19.19
C ASN A 59 -2.91 -12.18 -20.08
N PRO A 60 -2.38 -12.82 -21.14
CA PRO A 60 -3.15 -13.65 -22.08
C PRO A 60 -3.53 -15.02 -21.48
N LYS A 61 -3.91 -15.05 -20.20
CA LYS A 61 -4.02 -16.27 -19.38
C LYS A 61 -2.69 -17.03 -19.29
N MET A 62 -1.61 -16.30 -19.06
CA MET A 62 -0.30 -16.91 -18.80
C MET A 62 -0.42 -17.85 -17.60
N PRO A 63 0.02 -19.12 -17.73
CA PRO A 63 -0.06 -20.06 -16.62
C PRO A 63 0.89 -19.62 -15.50
N SER A 64 0.49 -19.91 -14.25
CA SER A 64 1.32 -19.63 -13.07
C SER A 64 2.39 -20.71 -12.88
N GLY A 65 3.55 -20.31 -12.34
CA GLY A 65 4.64 -21.22 -12.01
C GLY A 65 5.72 -21.31 -13.09
N ARG A 66 6.98 -21.39 -12.66
CA ARG A 66 8.17 -21.26 -13.53
C ARG A 66 8.14 -22.24 -14.71
N THR A 67 7.83 -23.51 -14.45
CA THR A 67 7.79 -24.56 -15.48
C THR A 67 6.74 -24.27 -16.55
N ALA A 68 5.54 -23.85 -16.14
CA ALA A 68 4.44 -23.57 -17.05
C ALA A 68 4.68 -22.29 -17.87
N ILE A 69 5.28 -21.26 -17.26
CA ILE A 69 5.69 -20.03 -17.95
C ILE A 69 6.76 -20.35 -19.01
N VAL A 70 7.78 -21.16 -18.66
CA VAL A 70 8.83 -21.56 -19.60
C VAL A 70 8.26 -22.37 -20.77
N ALA A 71 7.33 -23.30 -20.51
CA ALA A 71 6.66 -24.06 -21.56
C ALA A 71 5.81 -23.16 -22.48
N TRP A 72 5.11 -22.17 -21.91
CA TRP A 72 4.32 -21.20 -22.67
C TRP A 72 5.20 -20.29 -23.55
N LEU A 73 6.29 -19.75 -23.01
CA LEU A 73 7.25 -18.95 -23.76
C LEU A 73 7.90 -19.72 -24.91
N ARG A 74 8.27 -21.00 -24.69
CA ARG A 74 8.81 -21.86 -25.77
C ARG A 74 7.82 -22.03 -26.91
N ARG A 75 6.53 -22.14 -26.59
CA ARG A 75 5.46 -22.28 -27.59
C ARG A 75 5.30 -21.03 -28.45
N LEU A 76 5.43 -19.84 -27.84
CA LEU A 76 5.38 -18.57 -28.55
C LEU A 76 6.60 -18.32 -29.44
N ARG A 77 7.77 -18.84 -29.05
CA ARG A 77 9.05 -18.60 -29.76
C ARG A 77 9.24 -19.45 -31.02
N ASN A 78 8.39 -20.46 -31.21
CA ASN A 78 8.42 -21.38 -32.34
C ASN A 78 7.25 -21.13 -33.32
N GLN A 79 6.60 -19.96 -33.24
CA GLN A 79 5.72 -19.40 -34.27
C GLN A 79 6.50 -18.39 -35.09
#